data_AF-A0A075RBB4-F1
#
_entry.id   AF-A0A075RBB4-F1
#
_cell.length_a   1.000
_cell.length_b   1.000
_cell.length_c   1.000
_cell.angle_alpha   90.00
_cell.angle_beta   90.00
_cell.angle_gamma   90.00
#
_symmetry.space_group_name_H-M   'P 1'
#
loop_
_entity.id
_entity.type
_entity.pdbx_description
1 polymer ?
#
loop_
_entity_poly.entity_id
_entity_poly.type
_entity_poly.pdbx_seq_one_letter_code
_entity_poly.pdbx_strand_id
1 'polypeptide(L)'
;MWSFKSAGLVENGSLDAAGTYYTGVYENSKTLSIRAIDKDGQLKWEQKLPLSFSLEGLVLSKKGIIYTTSKNQIVAINKEDGSIKFTKKVGSDSLQLSTPAIRQDGFLLVGVNNYTQNGTSFLAKIDPNTGSWVSSSQFPNPGFKQIVFDDQLNLYTYNNRFVFKLDYQLNKKWECSINFPFKLSFDFNKNLLNMHDQPAHIINPITGLV
;
A
#
# COMPACT_ATOMS: atom_id res chain seq x y z
N MET A 1 -24.14 -5.00 11.09
CA MET A 1 -23.22 -3.94 10.62
C MET A 1 -22.73 -3.22 11.87
N TRP A 2 -21.42 -3.19 12.13
CA TRP A 2 -20.85 -2.48 13.27
C TRP A 2 -20.09 -1.24 12.79
N SER A 3 -19.94 -0.25 13.66
CA SER A 3 -19.19 0.99 13.42
C SER A 3 -18.36 1.34 14.64
N PHE A 4 -17.10 1.76 14.47
CA PHE A 4 -16.33 2.39 15.54
C PHE A 4 -16.16 3.88 15.28
N LYS A 5 -16.10 4.66 16.36
CA LYS A 5 -15.85 6.10 16.28
C LYS A 5 -14.34 6.33 16.35
N SER A 6 -13.72 6.66 15.23
CA SER A 6 -12.37 7.21 15.19
C SER A 6 -12.43 8.72 15.41
N ALA A 7 -11.49 9.28 16.19
CA ALA A 7 -11.31 10.72 16.32
C ALA A 7 -10.62 11.35 15.09
N GLY A 8 -10.28 10.54 14.08
CA GLY A 8 -9.41 10.92 12.95
C GLY A 8 -9.68 10.17 11.65
N LEU A 9 -8.98 10.58 10.58
CA LEU A 9 -9.03 9.92 9.26
C LEU A 9 -8.52 8.47 9.38
N VAL A 10 -9.26 7.53 8.79
CA VAL A 10 -8.94 6.11 8.74
C VAL A 10 -8.37 5.80 7.36
N GLU A 11 -7.11 5.37 7.32
CA GLU A 11 -6.42 5.00 6.08
C GLU A 11 -6.75 3.56 5.64
N ASN A 12 -6.27 3.15 4.47
CA ASN A 12 -6.36 1.76 4.00
C ASN A 12 -5.84 0.79 5.08
N GLY A 13 -6.72 -0.09 5.58
CA GLY A 13 -6.41 -1.09 6.60
C GLY A 13 -6.42 -2.53 6.08
N SER A 14 -6.12 -3.47 6.97
CA SER A 14 -6.10 -4.91 6.70
C SER A 14 -6.94 -5.66 7.74
N LEU A 15 -7.63 -6.71 7.34
CA LEU A 15 -8.41 -7.58 8.23
C LEU A 15 -7.72 -8.95 8.33
N ASP A 16 -7.62 -9.51 9.53
CA ASP A 16 -7.18 -10.90 9.70
C ASP A 16 -8.35 -11.90 9.81
N ALA A 17 -8.03 -13.19 9.81
CA ALA A 17 -9.02 -14.26 9.87
C ALA A 17 -9.81 -14.29 11.19
N ALA A 18 -9.32 -13.66 12.26
CA ALA A 18 -10.04 -13.52 13.52
C ALA A 18 -10.99 -12.31 13.53
N GLY A 19 -11.04 -11.54 12.44
CA GLY A 19 -11.83 -10.33 12.34
C GLY A 19 -11.19 -9.11 13.00
N THR A 20 -9.88 -9.14 13.27
CA THR A 20 -9.15 -7.96 13.75
C THR A 20 -8.83 -7.05 12.57
N TYR A 21 -9.29 -5.80 12.63
CA TYR A 21 -9.00 -4.76 11.66
C TYR A 21 -7.81 -3.92 12.12
N TYR A 22 -6.82 -3.76 11.25
CA TYR A 22 -5.60 -2.99 11.48
C TYR A 22 -5.64 -1.75 10.60
N THR A 23 -5.43 -0.56 11.17
CA THR A 23 -5.49 0.69 10.39
C THR A 23 -4.59 1.77 10.97
N GLY A 24 -4.14 2.68 10.11
CA GLY A 24 -3.59 3.97 10.51
C GLY A 24 -4.71 4.94 10.90
N VAL A 25 -4.46 5.77 11.91
CA VAL A 25 -5.34 6.85 12.36
C VAL A 25 -4.51 8.12 12.56
N TYR A 26 -4.93 9.19 11.89
CA TYR A 26 -4.43 10.53 12.16
C TYR A 26 -5.34 11.20 13.18
N GLU A 27 -4.95 11.23 14.45
CA GLU A 27 -5.74 11.91 15.48
C GLU A 27 -5.73 13.44 15.30
N ASN A 28 -4.62 13.97 14.79
CA ASN A 28 -4.42 15.38 14.46
C ASN A 28 -3.19 15.51 13.54
N SER A 29 -2.83 16.74 13.15
CA SER A 29 -1.65 17.01 12.30
C SER A 29 -0.30 16.63 12.92
N LYS A 30 -0.31 16.18 14.17
CA LYS A 30 0.84 15.85 15.01
C LYS A 30 0.66 14.50 15.70
N THR A 31 -0.20 13.59 15.24
CA THR A 31 -0.27 12.24 15.84
C THR A 31 -0.76 11.24 14.82
N LEU A 32 0.11 10.28 14.49
CA LEU A 32 -0.22 9.09 13.71
C LEU A 32 -0.07 7.87 14.62
N SER A 33 -1.09 7.01 14.62
CA SER A 33 -1.00 5.70 15.25
C SER A 33 -1.51 4.59 14.35
N ILE A 34 -0.97 3.39 14.55
CA ILE A 34 -1.52 2.15 14.02
C ILE A 34 -2.34 1.53 15.13
N ARG A 35 -3.56 1.09 14.83
CA ARG A 35 -4.48 0.48 15.79
C ARG A 35 -4.92 -0.88 15.31
N ALA A 36 -5.08 -1.80 16.26
CA ALA A 36 -5.82 -3.04 16.06
C ALA A 36 -7.18 -2.95 16.75
N ILE A 37 -8.23 -3.25 16.01
CA ILE A 37 -9.61 -3.16 16.45
C ILE A 37 -10.22 -4.54 16.25
N ASP A 38 -10.83 -5.12 17.28
CA ASP A 38 -11.46 -6.43 17.15
C ASP A 38 -12.78 -6.38 16.36
N LYS A 39 -13.37 -7.56 16.14
CA LYS A 39 -14.64 -7.73 15.41
C LYS A 39 -15.84 -7.03 16.08
N ASP A 40 -15.72 -6.67 17.36
CA ASP A 40 -16.74 -6.00 18.15
C ASP A 40 -16.47 -4.49 18.25
N GLY A 41 -15.44 -3.99 17.55
CA GLY A 41 -15.07 -2.58 17.50
C GLY A 41 -14.21 -2.10 18.67
N GLN A 42 -13.69 -3.00 19.52
CA GLN A 42 -12.86 -2.63 20.67
C GLN A 42 -11.38 -2.53 20.28
N LEU A 43 -10.68 -1.56 20.87
CA LEU A 43 -9.24 -1.38 20.69
C LEU A 43 -8.48 -2.51 21.38
N LYS A 44 -7.73 -3.30 20.61
CA LYS A 44 -6.80 -4.32 21.14
C LYS A 44 -5.46 -3.72 21.54
N TRP A 45 -4.88 -2.91 20.66
CA TRP A 45 -3.62 -2.20 20.90
C TRP A 45 -3.50 -0.97 20.01
N GLU A 46 -2.62 -0.06 20.41
CA GLU A 46 -2.23 1.14 19.66
C GLU A 46 -0.71 1.30 19.67
N GLN A 47 -0.13 1.49 18.49
CA GLN A 47 1.28 1.83 18.31
C GLN A 47 1.40 3.24 17.71
N LYS A 48 1.94 4.16 18.50
CA LYS A 48 2.22 5.53 18.02
C LYS A 48 3.48 5.54 17.17
N LEU A 49 3.41 6.21 16.02
CA LEU A 49 4.54 6.42 15.12
C LEU A 49 4.96 7.90 15.15
N PRO A 50 6.25 8.23 14.89
CA PRO A 50 6.71 9.61 14.86
C PRO A 50 5.95 10.48 13.84
N LEU A 51 5.87 11.77 14.12
CA LEU A 51 4.98 12.71 13.41
C LEU A 51 5.43 13.10 12.02
N SER A 52 6.68 12.79 11.69
CA SER A 52 7.21 12.98 10.34
C SER A 52 6.62 11.99 9.33
N PHE A 53 5.69 11.13 9.77
CA PHE A 53 5.14 10.04 8.98
C PHE A 53 3.83 10.41 8.28
N SER A 54 3.83 10.33 6.95
CA SER A 54 2.61 10.25 6.13
C SER A 54 2.37 8.78 5.79
N LEU A 55 1.37 8.19 6.42
CA LEU A 55 0.93 6.84 6.13
C LEU A 55 0.17 6.80 4.80
N GLU A 56 0.66 6.00 3.86
CA GLU A 56 -0.01 5.74 2.57
C GLU A 56 -0.95 4.52 2.63
N GLY A 57 -0.90 3.77 3.73
CA GLY A 57 -1.68 2.55 3.96
C GLY A 57 -0.81 1.43 4.53
N LEU A 58 -1.46 0.33 4.93
CA LEU A 58 -0.77 -0.83 5.48
C LEU A 58 -1.22 -2.15 4.85
N VAL A 59 -0.38 -3.18 5.01
CA VAL A 59 -0.67 -4.54 4.58
C VAL A 59 -0.30 -5.57 5.64
N LEU A 60 -1.18 -6.55 5.84
CA LEU A 60 -0.93 -7.68 6.74
C LEU A 60 -0.36 -8.90 5.98
N SER A 61 0.76 -9.42 6.44
CA SER A 61 1.34 -10.67 5.93
C SER A 61 0.75 -11.91 6.60
N LYS A 62 0.85 -13.07 5.91
CA LYS A 62 0.47 -14.38 6.48
C LYS A 62 1.23 -14.74 7.77
N LYS A 63 2.43 -14.17 7.97
CA LYS A 63 3.25 -14.37 9.18
C LYS A 63 2.83 -13.47 10.35
N GLY A 64 1.76 -12.69 10.21
CA GLY A 64 1.29 -11.80 11.25
C GLY A 64 2.13 -10.53 11.43
N ILE A 65 2.87 -10.13 10.40
CA ILE A 65 3.57 -8.84 10.37
C ILE A 65 2.76 -7.85 9.54
N ILE A 66 2.51 -6.67 10.09
CA ILE A 66 1.92 -5.52 9.43
C ILE A 66 3.06 -4.68 8.86
N TYR A 67 2.98 -4.32 7.59
CA TYR A 67 3.92 -3.41 6.94
C TYR A 67 3.20 -2.12 6.58
N THR A 68 3.80 -1.00 6.91
CA THR A 68 3.36 0.32 6.46
C THR A 68 4.57 1.09 5.94
N THR A 69 4.30 2.08 5.11
CA THR A 69 5.31 3.01 4.62
C THR A 69 5.04 4.41 5.12
N SER A 70 6.10 5.21 5.12
CA SER A 70 6.03 6.64 5.38
C SER A 70 7.27 7.33 4.86
N LYS A 71 7.09 8.38 4.06
CA LYS A 71 8.18 9.03 3.34
C LYS A 71 9.07 7.98 2.69
N ASN A 72 10.33 7.86 3.11
CA ASN A 72 11.31 6.90 2.61
C ASN A 72 11.53 5.71 3.55
N GLN A 73 10.60 5.42 4.47
CA GLN A 73 10.77 4.40 5.50
C GLN A 73 9.72 3.30 5.41
N ILE A 74 10.15 2.08 5.66
CA ILE A 74 9.30 0.90 5.84
C ILE A 74 9.30 0.56 7.32
N VAL A 75 8.10 0.41 7.88
CA VAL A 75 7.91 0.00 9.27
C VAL A 75 7.21 -1.36 9.28
N ALA A 76 7.79 -2.29 10.02
CA ALA A 76 7.21 -3.60 10.29
C ALA A 76 6.74 -3.67 11.74
N ILE A 77 5.52 -4.14 11.95
CA ILE A 77 4.83 -4.16 13.24
C ILE A 77 4.26 -5.56 13.50
N ASN A 78 4.43 -6.07 14.72
CA ASN A 78 3.85 -7.35 15.12
C ASN A 78 2.33 -7.17 15.33
N LYS A 79 1.52 -8.03 14.69
CA LYS A 79 0.05 -7.88 14.77
C LYS A 79 -0.56 -8.18 16.14
N GLU A 80 0.17 -8.90 17.00
CA GLU A 80 -0.35 -9.38 18.29
C GLU A 80 -0.34 -8.29 19.36
N ASP A 81 0.74 -7.49 19.42
CA ASP A 81 0.96 -6.49 20.47
C ASP A 81 1.24 -5.07 19.94
N GLY A 82 1.33 -4.89 18.62
CA GLY A 82 1.63 -3.61 18.00
C GLY A 82 3.10 -3.19 18.08
N SER A 83 3.99 -4.04 18.61
CA SER A 83 5.42 -3.69 18.75
C SER A 83 6.11 -3.54 17.39
N ILE A 84 6.98 -2.53 17.27
CA ILE A 84 7.78 -2.31 16.06
C ILE A 84 8.85 -3.40 15.97
N LYS A 85 8.76 -4.22 14.92
CA LYS A 85 9.76 -5.24 14.58
C LYS A 85 11.01 -4.60 13.97
N PHE A 86 10.84 -3.68 13.04
CA PHE A 86 11.93 -2.85 12.51
C PHE A 86 11.40 -1.58 11.84
N THR A 87 12.28 -0.59 11.73
CA THR A 87 12.12 0.56 10.82
C THR A 87 13.34 0.62 9.90
N LYS A 88 13.12 0.67 8.59
CA LYS A 88 14.18 0.67 7.60
C LYS A 88 14.02 1.84 6.63
N LYS A 89 15.07 2.67 6.54
CA LYS A 89 15.17 3.74 5.55
C LYS A 89 15.55 3.16 4.18
N VAL A 90 14.88 3.65 3.14
CA VAL A 90 15.03 3.27 1.74
C VAL A 90 15.42 4.50 0.94
N GLY A 91 16.71 4.64 0.63
CA GLY A 91 17.24 5.74 -0.17
C GLY A 91 17.25 7.11 0.54
N SER A 92 17.14 8.19 -0.24
CA SER A 92 17.22 9.58 0.24
C SER A 92 15.92 10.07 0.90
N ASP A 93 15.99 11.16 1.67
CA ASP A 93 14.84 11.76 2.36
C ASP A 93 13.82 12.46 1.46
N SER A 94 14.17 12.63 0.18
CA SER A 94 13.28 13.17 -0.85
C SER A 94 12.32 12.14 -1.44
N LEU A 95 12.53 10.85 -1.16
CA LEU A 95 11.71 9.77 -1.70
C LEU A 95 10.40 9.63 -0.93
N GLN A 96 9.34 9.27 -1.66
CA GLN A 96 8.05 8.91 -1.10
C GLN A 96 7.67 7.50 -1.54
N LEU A 97 7.43 6.65 -0.56
CA LEU A 97 7.02 5.27 -0.76
C LEU A 97 5.52 5.19 -0.94
N SER A 98 5.05 4.31 -1.82
CA SER A 98 3.65 3.98 -2.03
C SER A 98 3.09 3.14 -0.87
N THR A 99 1.78 2.88 -0.83
CA THR A 99 1.21 1.81 0.00
C THR A 99 1.95 0.50 -0.33
N PRO A 100 2.47 -0.22 0.69
CA PRO A 100 3.16 -1.48 0.45
C PRO A 100 2.17 -2.59 0.08
N ALA A 101 2.64 -3.59 -0.65
CA ALA A 101 1.90 -4.82 -0.89
C ALA A 101 2.79 -6.03 -0.60
N ILE A 102 2.26 -7.01 0.15
CA ILE A 102 3.00 -8.24 0.47
C ILE A 102 2.46 -9.38 -0.37
N ARG A 103 3.37 -10.08 -1.06
CA ARG A 103 3.02 -11.28 -1.81
C ARG A 103 3.04 -12.52 -0.93
N GLN A 104 2.27 -13.55 -1.33
CA GLN A 104 2.24 -14.83 -0.62
C GLN A 104 3.57 -15.59 -0.67
N ASP A 105 4.41 -15.35 -1.69
CA ASP A 105 5.74 -15.94 -1.85
C ASP A 105 6.85 -15.20 -1.09
N GLY A 106 6.51 -14.15 -0.34
CA GLY A 106 7.40 -13.56 0.67
C GLY A 106 8.23 -12.37 0.21
N PHE A 107 7.78 -11.58 -0.77
CA PHE A 107 8.36 -10.26 -1.05
C PHE A 107 7.38 -9.13 -0.75
N LEU A 108 7.90 -8.07 -0.13
CA LEU A 108 7.21 -6.79 0.01
C LEU A 108 7.51 -5.95 -1.24
N LEU A 109 6.48 -5.49 -1.93
CA LEU A 109 6.58 -4.57 -3.04
C LEU A 109 6.20 -3.17 -2.61
N VAL A 110 7.01 -2.20 -3.02
CA VAL A 110 6.80 -0.78 -2.71
C VAL A 110 7.17 0.05 -3.94
N GLY A 111 6.30 0.98 -4.31
CA GLY A 111 6.63 2.05 -5.26
C GLY A 111 7.51 3.08 -4.55
N VAL A 112 8.68 3.38 -5.08
CA VAL A 112 9.63 4.33 -4.53
C VAL A 112 9.67 5.54 -5.46
N ASN A 113 9.02 6.61 -5.06
CA ASN A 113 8.78 7.77 -5.92
C ASN A 113 9.78 8.88 -5.66
N ASN A 114 10.45 9.35 -6.71
CA ASN A 114 11.24 10.57 -6.67
C ASN A 114 10.51 11.68 -7.44
N TYR A 115 10.04 12.71 -6.72
CA TYR A 115 9.29 13.82 -7.30
C TYR A 115 10.15 15.02 -7.70
N THR A 116 11.49 14.91 -7.72
CA THR A 116 12.35 15.97 -8.24
C THR A 116 12.08 16.23 -9.73
N GLN A 117 12.42 17.42 -10.23
CA GLN A 117 12.41 17.67 -11.68
C GLN A 117 13.37 16.65 -12.35
N ASN A 118 12.86 15.82 -13.28
CA ASN A 118 13.52 14.63 -13.84
C ASN A 118 13.57 13.38 -12.93
N GLY A 119 12.72 13.33 -11.90
CA GLY A 119 12.63 12.22 -10.97
C GLY A 119 12.17 10.94 -11.65
N THR A 120 12.76 9.82 -11.22
CA THR A 120 12.42 8.47 -11.64
C THR A 120 11.79 7.74 -10.47
N SER A 121 10.86 6.84 -10.75
CA SER A 121 10.30 6.01 -9.68
C SER A 121 10.58 4.55 -9.96
N PHE A 122 10.68 3.80 -8.88
CA PHE A 122 11.05 2.41 -8.91
C PHE A 122 9.91 1.59 -8.34
N LEU A 123 9.66 0.42 -8.89
CA LEU A 123 8.93 -0.62 -8.18
C LEU A 123 9.98 -1.54 -7.55
N ALA A 124 10.09 -1.52 -6.23
CA ALA A 124 11.14 -2.20 -5.48
C ALA A 124 10.61 -3.47 -4.80
N LYS A 125 11.36 -4.56 -4.94
CA LYS A 125 11.26 -5.77 -4.11
C LYS A 125 12.09 -5.55 -2.86
N ILE A 126 11.45 -5.70 -1.72
CA ILE A 126 12.02 -5.55 -0.39
C ILE A 126 11.89 -6.89 0.34
N ASP A 127 12.96 -7.31 1.02
CA ASP A 127 12.93 -8.48 1.91
C ASP A 127 12.06 -8.14 3.13
N PRO A 128 10.93 -8.84 3.34
CA PRO A 128 10.01 -8.52 4.44
C PRO A 128 10.58 -8.84 5.82
N ASN A 129 11.64 -9.64 5.93
CA ASN A 129 12.24 -9.97 7.22
C ASN A 129 13.21 -8.89 7.70
N THR A 130 13.89 -8.23 6.76
CA THR A 130 14.97 -7.27 7.06
C THR A 130 14.69 -5.83 6.62
N GLY A 131 13.68 -5.63 5.76
CA GLY A 131 13.41 -4.36 5.10
C GLY A 131 14.41 -3.99 4.00
N SER A 132 15.33 -4.89 3.64
CA SER A 132 16.42 -4.59 2.71
C SER A 132 15.96 -4.61 1.25
N TRP A 133 16.54 -3.73 0.43
CA TRP A 133 16.31 -3.70 -1.01
C TRP A 133 16.87 -4.96 -1.68
N VAL A 134 16.05 -5.66 -2.46
CA VAL A 134 16.43 -6.87 -3.19
C VAL A 134 16.67 -6.55 -4.66
N SER A 135 15.68 -5.94 -5.31
CA SER A 135 15.75 -5.57 -6.73
C SER A 135 14.72 -4.49 -7.04
N SER A 136 14.82 -3.88 -8.22
CA SER A 136 13.81 -2.94 -8.69
C SER A 136 13.74 -2.87 -10.20
N SER A 137 12.62 -2.35 -10.69
CA SER A 137 12.49 -1.87 -12.06
C SER A 137 12.23 -0.37 -12.03
N GLN A 138 12.99 0.38 -12.84
CA GLN A 138 12.85 1.82 -12.98
C GLN A 138 11.81 2.15 -14.03
N PHE A 139 11.05 3.22 -13.77
CA PHE A 139 10.06 3.76 -14.69
C PHE A 139 10.21 5.29 -14.78
N PRO A 140 10.01 5.89 -15.97
CA PRO A 140 10.07 7.34 -16.15
C PRO A 140 8.80 8.02 -15.63
N ASN A 141 8.95 9.07 -14.80
CA ASN A 141 7.87 9.87 -14.21
C ASN A 141 6.63 9.14 -13.59
N PRO A 142 6.74 8.03 -12.82
CA PRO A 142 5.61 7.42 -12.11
C PRO A 142 5.42 8.02 -10.72
N GLY A 143 4.19 8.13 -10.24
CA GLY A 143 3.84 8.42 -8.85
C GLY A 143 2.99 7.30 -8.30
N PHE A 144 3.59 6.14 -8.06
CA PHE A 144 2.89 4.93 -7.63
C PHE A 144 2.21 5.16 -6.29
N LYS A 145 0.91 4.83 -6.20
CA LYS A 145 0.11 4.97 -4.97
C LYS A 145 -0.15 3.64 -4.27
N GLN A 146 -0.94 2.76 -4.86
CA GLN A 146 -1.26 1.44 -4.30
C GLN A 146 -0.82 0.35 -5.28
N ILE A 147 -0.53 -0.82 -4.74
CA ILE A 147 -0.22 -2.03 -5.48
C ILE A 147 -1.25 -3.11 -5.11
N VAL A 148 -1.87 -3.74 -6.11
CA VAL A 148 -2.79 -4.87 -5.94
C VAL A 148 -2.39 -6.01 -6.87
N PHE A 149 -2.73 -7.24 -6.49
CA PHE A 149 -2.43 -8.44 -7.27
C PHE A 149 -3.70 -9.13 -7.73
N ASP A 150 -3.65 -9.76 -8.89
CA ASP A 150 -4.63 -10.78 -9.28
C ASP A 150 -4.20 -12.18 -8.82
N ASP A 151 -5.06 -13.17 -9.04
CA ASP A 151 -4.81 -14.58 -8.68
C ASP A 151 -3.63 -15.20 -9.45
N GLN A 152 -3.22 -14.60 -10.58
CA GLN A 152 -2.10 -15.04 -11.40
C GLN A 152 -0.79 -14.34 -11.00
N LEU A 153 -0.81 -13.55 -9.92
CA LEU A 153 0.33 -12.76 -9.43
C LEU A 153 0.77 -11.66 -10.40
N ASN A 154 -0.09 -11.25 -11.35
CA ASN A 154 0.11 -10.00 -12.05
C ASN A 154 -0.12 -8.86 -11.06
N LEU A 155 0.65 -7.80 -11.25
CA LEU A 155 0.62 -6.62 -10.41
C LEU A 155 -0.12 -5.50 -11.14
N TYR A 156 -0.95 -4.78 -10.39
CA TYR A 156 -1.61 -3.58 -10.84
C TYR A 156 -1.27 -2.43 -9.91
N THR A 157 -0.92 -1.29 -10.51
CA THR A 157 -0.62 -0.06 -9.77
C THR A 157 -1.02 1.13 -10.63
N TYR A 158 -0.95 2.32 -10.06
CA TYR A 158 -1.37 3.53 -10.75
C TYR A 158 -0.66 4.76 -10.21
N ASN A 159 -0.69 5.80 -11.02
CA ASN A 159 -0.36 7.18 -10.65
C ASN A 159 -1.51 8.10 -11.08
N ASN A 160 -1.34 9.42 -10.98
CA ASN A 160 -2.42 10.37 -11.31
C ASN A 160 -2.93 10.34 -12.76
N ARG A 161 -2.24 9.64 -13.68
CA ARG A 161 -2.49 9.64 -15.13
C ARG A 161 -2.71 8.25 -15.74
N PHE A 162 -2.25 7.20 -15.07
CA PHE A 162 -2.21 5.87 -15.67
C PHE A 162 -2.49 4.78 -14.64
N VAL A 163 -3.19 3.75 -15.08
CA VAL A 163 -3.15 2.40 -14.48
C VAL A 163 -2.17 1.56 -15.27
N PHE A 164 -1.40 0.73 -14.57
CA PHE A 164 -0.42 -0.17 -15.15
C PHE A 164 -0.74 -1.59 -14.75
N LYS A 165 -0.54 -2.52 -15.70
CA LYS A 165 -0.36 -3.94 -15.40
C LYS A 165 1.10 -4.32 -15.61
N LEU A 166 1.65 -5.07 -14.66
CA LEU A 166 2.99 -5.64 -14.72
C LEU A 166 2.96 -7.14 -14.42
N ASP A 167 3.91 -7.89 -14.97
CA ASP A 167 4.14 -9.27 -14.55
C ASP A 167 4.95 -9.36 -13.24
N TYR A 168 5.21 -10.60 -12.80
CA TYR A 168 5.93 -10.88 -11.57
C TYR A 168 7.41 -10.49 -11.59
N GLN A 169 7.98 -10.27 -12.78
CA GLN A 169 9.31 -9.68 -12.97
C GLN A 169 9.28 -8.15 -13.02
N LEU A 170 8.10 -7.54 -12.84
CA LEU A 170 7.90 -6.10 -12.93
C LEU A 170 8.09 -5.56 -14.36
N ASN A 171 7.87 -6.38 -15.39
CA ASN A 171 7.78 -5.91 -16.77
C ASN A 171 6.37 -5.38 -17.04
N LYS A 172 6.28 -4.16 -17.59
CA LYS A 172 5.00 -3.57 -18.00
C LYS A 172 4.36 -4.41 -19.11
N LYS A 173 3.11 -4.83 -18.91
CA LYS A 173 2.28 -5.52 -19.90
C LYS A 173 1.39 -4.57 -20.68
N TRP A 174 0.77 -3.64 -19.97
CA TRP A 174 0.02 -2.55 -20.57
C TRP A 174 -0.08 -1.37 -19.60
N GLU A 175 -0.46 -0.22 -20.15
CA GLU A 175 -0.90 0.95 -19.38
C GLU A 175 -2.19 1.50 -19.99
N CYS A 176 -3.02 2.10 -19.15
CA CYS A 176 -4.28 2.71 -19.53
C CYS A 176 -4.33 4.13 -18.99
N SER A 177 -4.53 5.10 -19.87
CA SER A 177 -4.67 6.51 -19.51
C SER A 177 -5.97 6.75 -18.77
N ILE A 178 -5.87 7.41 -17.63
CA ILE A 178 -7.00 7.76 -16.77
C ILE A 178 -6.77 9.14 -16.14
N ASN A 179 -7.81 9.75 -15.59
CA ASN A 179 -7.71 11.02 -14.87
C ASN A 179 -7.98 10.80 -13.38
N PHE A 180 -7.00 11.12 -12.54
CA PHE A 180 -7.12 11.19 -11.07
C PHE A 180 -7.69 9.94 -10.36
N PRO A 181 -7.07 8.77 -10.52
CA PRO A 181 -7.41 7.60 -9.70
C PRO A 181 -7.16 7.81 -8.20
N PHE A 182 -8.06 7.28 -7.39
CA PHE A 182 -7.91 7.19 -5.94
C PHE A 182 -7.54 5.80 -5.44
N LYS A 183 -8.07 4.72 -6.02
CA LYS A 183 -7.86 3.36 -5.49
C LYS A 183 -8.16 2.27 -6.52
N LEU A 184 -7.43 1.17 -6.44
CA LEU A 184 -7.69 -0.05 -7.22
C LEU A 184 -8.26 -1.16 -6.33
N SER A 185 -9.19 -1.93 -6.89
CA SER A 185 -9.70 -3.17 -6.32
C SER A 185 -10.15 -4.11 -7.43
N PHE A 186 -10.51 -5.35 -7.08
CA PHE A 186 -11.16 -6.29 -7.98
C PHE A 186 -12.60 -6.52 -7.55
N ASP A 187 -13.51 -6.67 -8.51
CA ASP A 187 -14.86 -7.17 -8.26
C ASP A 187 -14.89 -8.71 -8.17
N PHE A 188 -16.06 -9.28 -7.87
CA PHE A 188 -16.24 -10.73 -7.79
C PHE A 188 -16.01 -11.45 -9.14
N ASN A 189 -16.13 -10.74 -10.25
CA ASN A 189 -15.89 -11.24 -11.60
C ASN A 189 -14.44 -11.04 -12.05
N LYS A 190 -13.56 -10.58 -11.15
CA LYS A 190 -12.14 -10.31 -11.40
C LYS A 190 -11.88 -9.17 -12.37
N ASN A 191 -12.84 -8.27 -12.58
CA ASN A 191 -12.59 -7.02 -13.28
C ASN A 191 -11.84 -6.06 -12.38
N LEU A 192 -10.90 -5.30 -12.95
CA LEU A 192 -10.16 -4.29 -12.20
C LEU A 192 -11.02 -3.03 -12.07
N LEU A 193 -11.38 -2.67 -10.85
CA LEU A 193 -12.08 -1.44 -10.54
C LEU A 193 -11.09 -0.32 -10.30
N ASN A 194 -11.28 0.80 -11.00
CA ASN A 194 -10.56 2.04 -10.77
C ASN A 194 -11.52 3.09 -10.21
N MET A 195 -11.36 3.41 -8.92
CA MET A 195 -12.22 4.34 -8.20
C MET A 195 -11.64 5.76 -8.26
N HIS A 196 -12.47 6.74 -8.60
CA HIS A 196 -12.16 8.17 -8.65
C HIS A 196 -13.41 9.00 -8.26
N ASP A 197 -13.37 10.35 -8.34
CA ASP A 197 -14.46 11.26 -7.93
C ASP A 197 -15.69 11.26 -8.89
N GLN A 198 -15.72 10.34 -9.86
CA GLN A 198 -16.81 10.11 -10.81
C GLN A 198 -17.17 8.61 -10.78
N PRO A 199 -18.10 8.09 -11.62
CA PRO A 199 -18.40 6.67 -11.64
C PRO A 199 -17.12 5.84 -11.83
N ALA A 200 -16.96 4.78 -11.03
CA ALA A 200 -15.80 3.91 -11.11
C ALA A 200 -15.68 3.34 -12.54
N HIS A 201 -14.46 3.33 -13.07
CA HIS A 201 -14.17 2.68 -14.35
C HIS A 201 -13.89 1.20 -14.12
N ILE A 202 -14.47 0.35 -14.95
CA ILE A 202 -14.16 -1.08 -15.00
C ILE A 202 -13.10 -1.25 -16.09
N ILE A 203 -11.92 -1.72 -15.71
CA ILE A 203 -10.81 -1.95 -16.64
C ILE A 203 -10.69 -3.45 -16.87
N ASN A 204 -10.69 -3.87 -18.13
CA ASN A 204 -10.45 -5.25 -18.48
C ASN A 204 -9.01 -5.65 -18.11
N PRO A 205 -8.81 -6.63 -17.21
CA PRO A 205 -7.47 -6.98 -16.71
C PRO A 205 -6.56 -7.62 -17.77
N ILE A 206 -7.12 -8.09 -18.89
CA ILE A 206 -6.40 -8.70 -20.01
C ILE A 206 -5.97 -7.63 -21.00
N THR A 207 -6.91 -6.79 -21.46
CA THR A 207 -6.68 -5.85 -22.57
C THR A 207 -6.31 -4.44 -22.12
N GLY A 208 -6.61 -4.06 -20.87
CA GLY A 208 -6.42 -2.70 -20.36
C GLY A 208 -7.45 -1.68 -20.86
N LEU A 209 -8.48 -2.11 -21.59
CA LEU A 209 -9.56 -1.26 -22.07
C LEU A 209 -10.59 -0.98 -20.96
N VAL A 210 -11.10 0.25 -20.92
CA VAL A 210 -12.21 0.72 -20.07
C VAL A 210 -13.54 0.36 -20.72
#